data_AF-A0A512JA57-F1
#
_entry.id   AF-A0A512JA57-F1
#
_cell.length_a   1.000
_cell.length_b   1.000
_cell.length_c   1.000
_cell.angle_alpha   90.00
_cell.angle_beta   90.00
_cell.angle_gamma   90.00
#
_symmetry.space_group_name_H-M   'P 1'
#
loop_
_entity.id
_entity.type
_entity.pdbx_description
1 polymer ?
#
loop_
_entity_poly.entity_id
_entity_poly.type
_entity_poly.pdbx_seq_one_letter_code
_entity_poly.pdbx_strand_id
1 'polypeptide(L)'
;MLDWIAGPDPPTRLETWSVRDVERWLVMPMLQLRDTAILVTPANTLVPVDPNRPSATFDMLAFARTVLGKGTPELLAVMTWARIKAAGGNADASIAEWCRLKGEGWTERTFHRRRLRACQRIAAAKNEAHGCE
;
A
#
# COMPACT_ATOMS: atom_id res chain seq x y z
N MET A 1 -16.69 13.89 8.24
CA MET A 1 -15.38 14.54 8.05
C MET A 1 -14.55 14.16 9.26
N LEU A 2 -13.44 13.40 9.08
CA LEU A 2 -12.50 12.87 10.11
C LEU A 2 -12.70 11.44 10.71
N ASP A 3 -13.32 10.48 10.02
CA ASP A 3 -13.27 9.05 10.48
C ASP A 3 -12.06 8.25 9.95
N TRP A 4 -11.15 8.88 9.20
CA TRP A 4 -10.01 8.19 8.58
C TRP A 4 -8.72 8.23 9.41
N ILE A 5 -8.67 9.00 10.51
CA ILE A 5 -7.44 9.20 11.30
C ILE A 5 -7.15 8.00 12.21
N ALA A 6 -8.17 7.29 12.70
CA ALA A 6 -7.98 6.11 13.55
C ALA A 6 -7.42 4.90 12.78
N GLY A 7 -7.46 4.93 11.44
CA GLY A 7 -7.32 3.75 10.60
C GLY A 7 -8.56 2.86 10.68
N PRO A 8 -8.90 2.13 9.61
CA PRO A 8 -9.94 1.11 9.71
C PRO A 8 -9.51 0.07 10.75
N ASP A 9 -10.46 -0.52 11.47
CA ASP A 9 -10.19 -1.79 12.13
C ASP A 9 -9.63 -2.76 11.07
N PRO A 10 -8.54 -3.50 11.36
CA PRO A 10 -8.12 -4.55 10.45
C PRO A 10 -9.31 -5.47 10.22
N PRO A 11 -9.54 -5.94 8.97
CA PRO A 11 -10.58 -6.93 8.75
C PRO A 11 -10.39 -8.03 9.79
N THR A 12 -11.43 -8.30 10.58
CA THR A 12 -11.36 -9.31 11.63
C THR A 12 -10.89 -10.63 11.01
N ARG A 13 -10.21 -11.48 11.78
CA ARG A 13 -9.65 -12.78 11.32
C ARG A 13 -10.60 -13.67 10.48
N LEU A 14 -11.90 -13.39 10.49
CA LEU A 14 -12.97 -14.11 9.80
C LEU A 14 -13.35 -13.52 8.43
N GLU A 15 -12.82 -12.37 8.02
CA GLU A 15 -13.17 -11.70 6.77
C GLU A 15 -12.10 -11.86 5.70
N THR A 16 -12.53 -12.26 4.50
CA THR A 16 -11.66 -12.40 3.34
C THR A 16 -11.17 -11.02 2.89
N TRP A 17 -9.86 -10.83 2.80
CA TRP A 17 -9.26 -9.59 2.30
C TRP A 17 -9.72 -9.32 0.87
N SER A 18 -10.38 -8.18 0.66
CA SER A 18 -10.71 -7.68 -0.66
C SER A 18 -9.59 -6.78 -1.21
N VAL A 19 -9.64 -6.52 -2.52
CA VAL A 19 -8.77 -5.51 -3.16
C VAL A 19 -8.91 -4.15 -2.48
N ARG A 20 -10.13 -3.77 -2.07
CA ARG A 20 -10.40 -2.48 -1.44
C ARG A 20 -9.76 -2.39 -0.05
N ASP A 21 -9.72 -3.49 0.68
CA ASP A 21 -9.05 -3.55 1.97
C ASP A 21 -7.54 -3.41 1.79
N VAL A 22 -6.97 -4.14 0.82
CA VAL A 22 -5.56 -3.99 0.46
C VAL A 22 -5.21 -2.55 0.08
N GLU A 23 -6.02 -1.94 -0.79
CA GLU A 23 -5.88 -0.54 -1.18
C GLU A 23 -5.88 0.41 0.01
N ARG A 24 -6.83 0.25 0.92
CA ARG A 24 -6.95 1.07 2.13
C ARG A 24 -5.72 0.90 3.03
N TRP A 25 -5.32 -0.35 3.30
CA TRP A 25 -4.18 -0.70 4.14
C TRP A 25 -2.83 -0.35 3.54
N LEU A 26 -2.73 -0.10 2.23
CA LEU A 26 -1.53 0.44 1.58
C LEU A 26 -1.46 1.98 1.65
N VAL A 27 -2.60 2.66 1.70
CA VAL A 27 -2.67 4.12 1.82
C VAL A 27 -2.41 4.58 3.26
N MET A 28 -2.90 3.85 4.25
CA MET A 28 -2.76 4.21 5.67
C MET A 28 -1.31 4.45 6.12
N PRO A 29 -0.33 3.60 5.79
CA PRO A 29 1.08 3.84 6.15
C PRO A 29 1.66 5.08 5.48
N MET A 30 1.19 5.43 4.28
CA MET A 30 1.65 6.61 3.54
C MET A 30 1.09 7.90 4.16
N LEU A 31 -0.16 7.86 4.65
CA LEU A 31 -0.74 8.93 5.46
C LEU A 31 0.07 9.10 6.75
N GLN A 32 0.33 7.99 7.46
CA GLN A 32 1.12 8.03 8.69
C GLN A 32 2.57 8.50 8.43
N LEU A 33 3.22 8.07 7.35
CA LEU A 33 4.54 8.57 6.94
C LEU A 33 4.59 10.07 6.69
N ARG A 34 3.50 10.65 6.18
CA ARG A 34 3.36 12.09 5.97
C ARG A 34 3.24 12.84 7.30
N ASP A 35 2.54 12.23 8.27
CA ASP A 35 2.18 12.84 9.54
C ASP A 35 3.13 12.48 10.70
N THR A 36 4.21 11.71 10.45
CA THR A 36 5.14 11.24 11.50
C THR A 36 6.58 11.15 11.00
N ALA A 37 7.53 11.55 11.83
CA ALA A 37 8.93 11.18 11.63
C ALA A 37 9.08 9.64 11.78
N ILE A 38 9.82 8.99 10.88
CA ILE A 38 10.10 7.54 10.94
C ILE A 38 11.60 7.31 11.17
N LEU A 39 11.92 6.44 12.12
CA LEU A 39 13.25 5.88 12.31
C LEU A 39 13.37 4.59 11.49
N VAL A 40 14.33 4.55 10.56
CA VAL A 40 14.67 3.33 9.84
C VAL A 40 15.70 2.57 10.67
N THR A 41 15.36 1.36 11.13
CA THR A 41 16.31 0.50 11.84
C THR A 41 17.08 -0.40 10.86
N PRO A 42 18.31 -0.84 11.21
CA PRO A 42 19.17 -1.62 10.31
C PRO A 42 18.57 -2.95 9.81
N ALA A 43 17.52 -3.46 10.45
CA ALA A 43 16.88 -4.73 10.13
C ALA A 43 15.78 -4.65 9.04
N ASN A 44 15.63 -3.50 8.35
CA ASN A 44 14.54 -3.25 7.38
C ASN A 44 13.12 -3.25 8.01
N THR A 45 13.01 -3.32 9.33
CA THR A 45 11.76 -3.17 10.06
C THR A 45 11.46 -1.69 10.21
N LEU A 46 10.35 -1.24 9.63
CA LEU A 46 9.81 0.09 9.88
C LEU A 46 9.08 0.05 11.22
N VAL A 47 9.66 0.70 12.23
CA VAL A 47 9.03 0.82 13.55
C VAL A 47 8.48 2.25 13.65
N PRO A 48 7.19 2.43 14.01
CA PRO A 48 6.68 3.76 14.29
C PRO A 48 7.46 4.38 15.45
N VAL A 49 7.81 5.67 15.33
CA VAL A 49 8.50 6.42 16.41
C VAL A 49 7.57 6.63 17.61
N ASP A 50 6.26 6.57 17.39
CA ASP A 50 5.22 6.62 18.42
C ASP A 50 4.81 5.19 18.84
N PRO A 51 5.11 4.76 20.08
CA PRO A 51 4.82 3.41 20.56
C PRO A 51 3.32 3.13 20.73
N ASN A 52 2.46 4.15 20.71
CA ASN A 52 1.01 3.97 20.71
C ASN A 52 0.43 3.71 19.31
N ARG A 53 1.26 3.71 18.26
CA ARG A 53 0.80 3.46 16.88
C ARG A 53 0.96 1.99 16.50
N PRO A 54 -0.07 1.34 15.92
CA PRO A 54 0.00 -0.07 15.59
C PRO A 54 1.10 -0.37 14.57
N SER A 55 2.08 -1.20 14.93
CA SER A 55 3.13 -1.67 13.99
C SER A 55 2.53 -2.40 12.78
N ALA A 56 1.36 -3.01 12.97
CA ALA A 56 0.55 -3.68 11.95
C ALA A 56 0.26 -2.81 10.71
N THR A 57 0.30 -1.49 10.85
CA THR A 57 0.09 -0.58 9.70
C THR A 57 1.24 -0.73 8.69
N PHE A 58 2.49 -0.72 9.14
CA PHE A 58 3.65 -0.81 8.24
C PHE A 58 3.90 -2.22 7.69
N ASP A 59 3.38 -3.25 8.37
CA ASP A 59 3.47 -4.64 7.95
C ASP A 59 2.86 -4.86 6.56
N MET A 60 1.85 -4.07 6.16
CA MET A 60 1.25 -4.20 4.84
C MET A 60 2.21 -3.79 3.71
N LEU A 61 3.08 -2.80 3.94
CA LEU A 61 4.10 -2.39 2.96
C LEU A 61 5.18 -3.47 2.81
N ALA A 62 5.63 -4.02 3.94
CA ALA A 62 6.59 -5.12 3.96
C ALA A 62 6.02 -6.36 3.27
N PHE A 63 4.77 -6.73 3.58
CA PHE A 63 4.07 -7.85 2.96
C PHE A 63 3.91 -7.66 1.45
N ALA A 64 3.47 -6.48 1.00
CA ALA A 64 3.36 -6.18 -0.43
C ALA A 64 4.70 -6.30 -1.17
N ARG A 65 5.80 -5.88 -0.54
CA ARG A 65 7.15 -6.05 -1.08
C ARG A 65 7.56 -7.52 -1.18
N THR A 66 7.19 -8.34 -0.22
CA THR A 66 7.43 -9.79 -0.26
C THR A 66 6.63 -10.45 -1.38
N VAL A 67 5.33 -10.16 -1.50
CA VAL A 67 4.45 -10.76 -2.50
C VAL A 67 4.77 -10.33 -3.93
N LEU A 68 5.06 -9.05 -4.14
CA LEU A 68 5.28 -8.50 -5.48
C LEU A 68 6.75 -8.51 -5.91
N GLY A 69 7.68 -8.73 -4.99
CA GLY A 69 9.11 -8.63 -5.21
C GLY A 69 9.63 -7.19 -5.11
N LYS A 70 10.82 -7.02 -4.53
CA LYS A 70 11.48 -5.71 -4.40
C LYS A 70 11.84 -5.14 -5.77
N GLY A 71 11.47 -3.88 -6.01
CA GLY A 71 11.87 -3.13 -7.21
C GLY A 71 11.10 -3.52 -8.48
N THR A 72 10.08 -4.39 -8.38
CA THR A 72 9.26 -4.72 -9.53
C THR A 72 8.40 -3.53 -9.95
N PRO A 73 8.10 -3.39 -11.25
CA PRO A 73 7.27 -2.30 -11.73
C PRO A 73 5.86 -2.29 -11.11
N GLU A 74 5.31 -3.46 -10.77
CA GLU A 74 4.02 -3.62 -10.07
C GLU A 74 4.08 -3.04 -8.66
N LEU A 75 5.13 -3.33 -7.89
CA LEU A 75 5.33 -2.76 -6.56
C LEU A 75 5.45 -1.23 -6.65
N LEU A 76 6.23 -0.73 -7.61
CA LEU A 76 6.37 0.71 -7.83
C LEU A 76 5.04 1.38 -8.18
N ALA A 77 4.23 0.77 -9.04
CA ALA A 77 2.92 1.30 -9.41
C ALA A 77 1.97 1.37 -8.20
N VAL A 78 1.89 0.31 -7.40
CA VAL A 78 1.06 0.26 -6.19
C VAL A 78 1.51 1.30 -5.16
N MET A 79 2.81 1.41 -4.90
CA MET A 79 3.36 2.37 -3.93
C MET A 79 3.18 3.81 -4.37
N THR A 80 3.35 4.08 -5.67
CA THR A 80 3.11 5.41 -6.26
C THR A 80 1.64 5.79 -6.10
N TRP A 81 0.72 4.90 -6.47
CA TRP A 81 -0.71 5.13 -6.31
C TRP A 81 -1.07 5.40 -4.84
N ALA A 82 -0.57 4.59 -3.90
CA ALA A 82 -0.85 4.76 -2.47
C ALA A 82 -0.37 6.12 -1.94
N ARG A 83 0.84 6.54 -2.34
CA ARG A 83 1.40 7.84 -1.98
C ARG A 83 0.58 9.01 -2.53
N ILE A 84 0.17 8.92 -3.79
CA ILE A 84 -0.68 9.94 -4.43
C ILE A 84 -2.02 10.06 -3.70
N LYS A 85 -2.66 8.92 -3.37
CA LYS A 85 -3.91 8.90 -2.62
C LYS A 85 -3.76 9.48 -1.20
N ALA A 86 -2.68 9.14 -0.51
CA ALA A 86 -2.37 9.69 0.81
C ALA A 86 -2.09 11.20 0.79
N ALA A 87 -1.53 11.72 -0.30
CA ALA A 87 -1.29 13.16 -0.45
C ALA A 87 -2.58 13.98 -0.57
N GLY A 88 -3.71 13.35 -0.92
CA GLY A 88 -4.98 14.03 -1.20
C GLY A 88 -4.96 14.88 -2.49
N GLY A 89 -3.93 14.71 -3.32
CA GLY A 89 -3.75 15.46 -4.57
C GLY A 89 -4.59 14.93 -5.73
N ASN A 90 -4.54 15.64 -6.87
CA ASN A 90 -5.13 15.17 -8.12
C ASN A 90 -4.40 13.90 -8.60
N ALA A 91 -5.04 12.76 -8.36
CA ALA A 91 -4.40 11.47 -8.57
C ALA A 91 -4.11 11.18 -10.04
N ASP A 92 -5.00 11.62 -10.93
CA ASP A 92 -4.95 11.27 -12.34
C ASP A 92 -3.82 12.05 -13.04
N ALA A 93 -3.66 13.35 -12.74
CA ALA A 93 -2.54 14.14 -13.26
C ALA A 93 -1.17 13.59 -12.81
N SER A 94 -1.09 13.10 -11.57
CA SER A 94 0.15 12.54 -11.00
C SER A 94 0.48 11.16 -11.61
N ILE A 95 -0.54 10.35 -11.92
CA ILE A 95 -0.39 9.06 -12.60
C ILE A 95 0.02 9.27 -14.06
N ALA A 96 -0.62 10.22 -14.76
CA ALA A 96 -0.28 10.57 -16.13
C ALA A 96 1.20 10.94 -16.28
N GLU A 97 1.69 11.81 -15.38
CA GLU A 97 3.10 12.21 -15.35
C GLU A 97 4.03 11.05 -15.03
N TRP A 98 3.66 10.19 -14.07
CA TRP A 98 4.45 8.99 -13.76
C TRP A 98 4.53 8.04 -14.97
N CYS A 99 3.43 7.85 -15.69
CA CYS A 99 3.40 7.03 -16.90
C CYS A 99 4.32 7.59 -17.98
N ARG A 100 4.29 8.92 -18.19
CA ARG A 100 5.21 9.62 -19.10
C ARG A 100 6.68 9.38 -18.74
N LEU A 101 7.02 9.46 -17.45
CA LEU A 101 8.38 9.25 -16.95
C LEU A 101 8.86 7.79 -17.04
N LYS A 102 7.96 6.81 -16.94
CA LYS A 102 8.31 5.39 -17.07
C LYS A 102 8.52 4.92 -18.50
N GLY A 103 8.00 5.65 -19.49
CA GLY A 103 8.23 5.36 -20.90
C GLY A 103 7.38 4.23 -21.46
N GLU A 104 7.90 3.53 -22.47
CA GLU A 104 7.14 2.57 -23.27
C GLU A 104 6.46 1.48 -22.44
N GLY A 105 5.20 1.19 -22.78
CA GLY A 105 4.37 0.18 -22.10
C GLY A 105 3.58 0.67 -20.89
N TRP A 106 3.81 1.91 -20.42
CA TRP A 106 3.05 2.52 -19.32
C TRP A 106 2.09 3.60 -19.81
N THR A 107 0.84 3.20 -20.01
CA THR A 107 -0.31 4.13 -20.12
C THR A 107 -1.08 4.13 -18.80
N GLU A 108 -1.90 5.14 -18.53
CA GLU A 108 -2.77 5.19 -17.34
C GLU A 108 -3.63 3.91 -17.23
N ARG A 109 -4.19 3.45 -18.36
CA ARG A 109 -4.94 2.19 -18.41
C ARG A 109 -4.09 1.00 -17.98
N THR A 110 -2.87 0.89 -18.48
CA THR A 110 -1.96 -0.20 -18.09
C THR A 110 -1.54 -0.07 -16.63
N PHE A 111 -1.34 1.15 -16.13
CA PHE A 111 -1.05 1.43 -14.73
C PHE A 111 -2.16 0.92 -13.82
N HIS A 112 -3.40 1.37 -14.03
CA HIS A 112 -4.54 0.96 -13.20
C HIS A 112 -4.77 -0.56 -13.26
N ARG A 113 -4.65 -1.17 -14.44
CA ARG A 113 -4.78 -2.62 -14.61
C ARG A 113 -3.70 -3.40 -13.86
N ARG A 114 -2.42 -3.02 -14.00
CA ARG A 114 -1.31 -3.70 -13.31
C ARG A 114 -1.38 -3.51 -11.79
N ARG A 115 -1.69 -2.29 -11.34
CA ARG A 115 -1.93 -1.97 -9.94
C ARG A 115 -3.08 -2.78 -9.34
N LEU A 116 -4.21 -2.90 -10.05
CA LEU A 116 -5.36 -3.71 -9.60
C LEU A 116 -4.99 -5.19 -9.47
N ARG A 117 -4.31 -5.75 -10.48
CA ARG A 117 -3.81 -7.13 -10.43
C ARG A 117 -2.82 -7.37 -9.28
N ALA A 118 -1.97 -6.38 -8.99
CA ALA A 118 -1.05 -6.44 -7.87
C ALA A 118 -1.80 -6.45 -6.52
N CYS A 119 -2.82 -5.60 -6.35
CA CYS A 119 -3.68 -5.63 -5.17
C CYS A 119 -4.45 -6.96 -5.03
N GLN A 120 -4.91 -7.54 -6.14
CA GLN A 120 -5.53 -8.89 -6.14
C GLN A 120 -4.56 -9.97 -5.66
N ARG A 121 -3.32 -9.96 -6.14
CA ARG A 121 -2.27 -10.90 -5.70
C ARG A 121 -1.96 -10.77 -4.21
N ILE A 122 -1.89 -9.53 -3.72
CA ILE A 122 -1.66 -9.28 -2.29
C ILE A 122 -2.84 -9.78 -1.46
N ALA A 123 -4.08 -9.53 -1.89
CA ALA A 123 -5.27 -10.01 -1.22
C ALA A 123 -5.31 -11.54 -1.15
N ALA A 124 -5.04 -12.22 -2.28
CA ALA A 124 -4.94 -13.67 -2.33
C ALA A 124 -3.88 -14.22 -1.36
N ALA A 125 -2.67 -13.65 -1.38
CA ALA A 125 -1.60 -14.07 -0.48
C ALA A 125 -1.94 -13.83 1.01
N LYS A 126 -2.66 -12.75 1.35
CA LYS A 126 -3.17 -12.55 2.71
C LYS A 126 -4.15 -13.65 3.09
N ASN A 127 -5.13 -13.92 2.24
CA ASN A 127 -6.16 -14.93 2.51
C ASN A 127 -5.57 -16.34 2.63
N GLU A 128 -4.56 -16.68 1.83
CA GLU A 128 -3.82 -17.94 1.96
C GLU A 128 -3.07 -18.02 3.30
N ALA A 129 -2.35 -16.96 3.69
CA ALA A 129 -1.66 -16.92 4.98
C ALA A 129 -2.63 -17.00 6.18
N HIS A 130 -3.85 -16.51 6.03
CA HIS A 130 -4.91 -16.59 7.06
C HIS A 130 -5.59 -17.96 7.13
N GLY A 131 -5.57 -18.78 6.07
CA GLY A 131 -6.19 -20.10 6.02
C GLY A 131 -5.32 -21.26 6.50
N CYS A 132 -4.09 -20.97 6.95
CA CYS A 132 -3.09 -21.97 7.36
C CYS A 132 -2.78 -21.96 8.88
N GLU A 133 -3.49 -21.15 9.68
CA GLU A 133 -3.49 -21.23 11.16
C GLU A 133 -4.64 -22.12 11.66
#